data_AF-M4E330-F1
#
_entry.id   AF-M4E330-F1
#
_cell.length_a   1.000
_cell.length_b   1.000
_cell.length_c   1.000
_cell.angle_alpha   90.00
_cell.angle_beta   90.00
_cell.angle_gamma   90.00
#
_symmetry.space_group_name_H-M   'P 1'
#
loop_
_entity.id
_entity.type
_entity.pdbx_description
1 polymer ?
#
loop_
_entity_poly.entity_id
_entity_poly.type
_entity_poly.pdbx_seq_one_letter_code
_entity_poly.pdbx_strand_id
1 'polypeptide(L)'
;MATAAAARSTPAKQIALIDGLPDHISEICLSLVSRPSLLAAVCTRWRRLVYSPEFPPFSSLYALFVASSSDPTPGLRRVNSAIRLMCFDPVSSKWDPLPPPPPELPLNRIIYRHPSYISFNLPIQCVSASGKLVIIAGSNQELSPAISHPLIFDPISSAWTSGPPIGSPRRWCATGACGGVIYIASGVSSQFSSTVAKSIEKLDLTDHNRSNWEKLREMRDLRFSREAIDAVGWRRKLLMVNVKGDAVKEGAIYDVVNDDWEAMPEEMVAGWRGPVAAMEEETLYSVDEKKGTVRIYDAEKTEWREVRVVEGGEELLKGAQQITAVAGKLCIITVDGRIVMVDVMTEPAKIWTVEKPQGLEPVSVHVLPRMSRPDFADV
;
A
#
# COMPACT_ATOMS: atom_id res chain seq x y z
N MET A 1 63.35 30.51 -4.73
CA MET A 1 61.88 30.46 -4.94
C MET A 1 61.49 29.00 -5.08
N ALA A 2 60.66 28.52 -4.16
CA ALA A 2 60.32 27.11 -3.99
C ALA A 2 59.38 26.63 -5.10
N THR A 3 59.71 25.49 -5.69
CA THR A 3 58.86 24.71 -6.60
C THR A 3 57.80 23.98 -5.79
N ALA A 4 56.52 24.30 -6.01
CA ALA A 4 55.39 23.61 -5.43
C ALA A 4 55.26 22.21 -6.03
N ALA A 5 55.47 21.18 -5.21
CA ALA A 5 55.17 19.80 -5.56
C ALA A 5 53.66 19.59 -5.52
N ALA A 6 53.07 19.25 -6.67
CA ALA A 6 51.69 18.79 -6.76
C ALA A 6 51.55 17.46 -6.00
N ALA A 7 50.82 17.48 -4.88
CA ALA A 7 50.43 16.28 -4.16
C ALA A 7 49.52 15.44 -5.06
N ARG A 8 50.02 14.31 -5.57
CA ARG A 8 49.18 13.27 -6.18
C ARG A 8 48.31 12.67 -5.08
N SER A 9 47.01 12.89 -5.15
CA SER A 9 46.04 12.15 -4.34
C SER A 9 46.16 10.66 -4.72
N THR A 10 46.67 9.84 -3.81
CA THR A 10 46.54 8.38 -3.90
C THR A 10 45.05 8.02 -4.01
N PRO A 11 44.62 7.20 -5.00
CA PRO A 11 43.25 6.72 -5.02
C PRO A 11 43.02 5.96 -3.71
N ALA A 12 41.97 6.34 -2.98
CA ALA A 12 41.57 5.64 -1.77
C ALA A 12 41.46 4.15 -2.12
N LYS A 13 42.19 3.31 -1.37
CA LYS A 13 42.18 1.86 -1.57
C LYS A 13 40.73 1.41 -1.35
N GLN A 14 40.01 1.14 -2.43
CA GLN A 14 38.65 0.64 -2.36
C GLN A 14 38.76 -0.71 -1.66
N ILE A 15 38.37 -0.73 -0.38
CA ILE A 15 38.33 -1.96 0.42
C ILE A 15 37.41 -2.93 -0.35
N ALA A 16 37.49 -4.25 -0.19
CA ALA A 16 36.51 -5.15 -0.83
C ALA A 16 35.24 -5.25 0.03
N LEU A 17 34.06 -5.52 -0.56
CA LEU A 17 32.85 -5.82 0.22
C LEU A 17 33.02 -7.10 1.06
N ILE A 18 33.59 -8.14 0.44
CA ILE A 18 34.07 -9.35 1.10
C ILE A 18 35.53 -9.54 0.68
N ASP A 19 36.43 -9.69 1.66
CA ASP A 19 37.85 -9.86 1.38
C ASP A 19 38.08 -11.09 0.48
N GLY A 20 38.81 -10.87 -0.63
CA GLY A 20 39.12 -11.92 -1.61
C GLY A 20 38.06 -12.13 -2.70
N LEU A 21 36.94 -11.39 -2.68
CA LEU A 21 35.92 -11.44 -3.73
C LEU A 21 35.79 -10.08 -4.46
N PRO A 22 35.52 -10.09 -5.78
CA PRO A 22 35.05 -8.90 -6.47
C PRO A 22 33.73 -8.38 -5.88
N ASP A 23 33.49 -7.07 -5.95
CA ASP A 23 32.30 -6.45 -5.36
C ASP A 23 30.99 -7.02 -5.95
N HIS A 24 30.90 -7.21 -7.27
CA HIS A 24 29.71 -7.81 -7.90
C HIS A 24 29.38 -9.24 -7.40
N ILE A 25 30.40 -10.06 -7.11
CA ILE A 25 30.18 -11.41 -6.52
C ILE A 25 29.76 -11.27 -5.05
N SER A 26 30.42 -10.35 -4.34
CA SER A 26 30.10 -10.06 -2.94
C SER A 26 28.65 -9.62 -2.77
N GLU A 27 28.15 -8.77 -3.66
CA GLU A 27 26.76 -8.30 -3.68
C GLU A 27 25.76 -9.45 -3.88
N ILE A 28 26.04 -10.35 -4.83
CA ILE A 28 25.22 -11.56 -5.04
C ILE A 28 25.22 -12.40 -3.76
N CYS A 29 26.38 -12.68 -3.17
CA CYS A 29 26.47 -13.46 -1.93
C CYS A 29 25.69 -12.82 -0.78
N LEU A 30 25.82 -11.51 -0.59
CA LEU A 30 25.11 -10.79 0.47
C LEU A 30 23.60 -10.75 0.22
N SER A 31 23.16 -10.64 -1.04
CA SER A 31 21.72 -10.63 -1.37
C SER A 31 21.00 -11.95 -1.06
N LEU A 32 21.74 -13.06 -0.97
CA LEU A 32 21.17 -14.36 -0.62
C LEU A 32 20.82 -14.47 0.88
N VAL A 33 21.29 -13.55 1.71
CA VAL A 33 20.97 -13.53 3.13
C VAL A 33 19.56 -12.98 3.35
N SER A 34 18.64 -13.85 3.75
CA SER A 34 17.21 -13.54 3.88
C SER A 34 16.83 -12.53 4.99
N ARG A 35 17.81 -12.03 5.75
CA ARG A 35 17.61 -11.05 6.84
C ARG A 35 18.50 -9.82 6.64
N PRO A 36 18.01 -8.78 5.96
CA PRO A 36 18.74 -7.53 5.74
C PRO A 36 19.25 -6.86 7.02
N SER A 37 18.53 -7.03 8.13
CA SER A 37 18.95 -6.52 9.44
C SER A 37 20.24 -7.15 9.96
N LEU A 38 20.50 -8.42 9.66
CA LEU A 38 21.77 -9.07 10.00
C LEU A 38 22.91 -8.48 9.18
N LEU A 39 22.72 -8.29 7.87
CA LEU A 39 23.73 -7.68 7.00
C LEU A 39 24.11 -6.27 7.47
N ALA A 40 23.10 -5.46 7.80
CA ALA A 40 23.28 -4.10 8.28
C ALA A 40 23.95 -4.01 9.67
N ALA A 41 23.95 -5.10 10.45
CA ALA A 41 24.60 -5.15 11.75
C ALA A 41 26.10 -5.47 11.66
N VAL A 42 26.57 -6.11 10.57
CA VAL A 42 27.97 -6.56 10.45
C VAL A 42 28.95 -5.39 10.31
N CYS A 43 28.74 -4.51 9.34
CA CYS A 43 29.58 -3.33 9.14
C CYS A 43 28.83 -2.19 8.46
N THR A 44 29.39 -0.98 8.52
CA THR A 44 28.80 0.22 7.90
C THR A 44 28.67 0.09 6.39
N ARG A 45 29.61 -0.59 5.73
CA ARG A 45 29.57 -0.74 4.27
C ARG A 45 28.48 -1.70 3.80
N TRP A 46 28.28 -2.82 4.49
CA TRP A 46 27.17 -3.73 4.20
C TRP A 46 25.83 -3.04 4.49
N ARG A 47 25.75 -2.24 5.56
CA ARG A 47 24.58 -1.40 5.81
C ARG A 47 24.32 -0.44 4.65
N ARG A 48 25.34 0.25 4.12
CA ARG A 48 25.19 1.13 2.96
C ARG A 48 24.73 0.37 1.72
N LEU A 49 25.31 -0.82 1.47
CA LEU A 49 24.88 -1.69 0.37
C LEU A 49 23.39 -2.02 0.48
N VAL A 50 22.90 -2.42 1.66
CA VAL A 50 21.47 -2.71 1.90
C VAL A 50 20.55 -1.53 1.52
N TYR A 51 21.05 -0.29 1.60
CA TYR A 51 20.29 0.90 1.20
C TYR A 51 20.48 1.35 -0.26
N SER A 52 21.47 0.80 -0.97
CA SER A 52 21.78 1.08 -2.38
C SER A 52 20.64 0.63 -3.30
N PRO A 53 20.42 1.31 -4.44
CA PRO A 53 19.53 0.80 -5.50
C PRO A 53 20.03 -0.49 -6.15
N GLU A 54 21.32 -0.82 -6.02
CA GLU A 54 21.92 -2.04 -6.60
C GLU A 54 21.62 -3.30 -5.78
N PHE A 55 21.34 -3.15 -4.49
CA PHE A 55 20.99 -4.28 -3.64
C PHE A 55 19.52 -4.68 -3.87
N PRO A 56 19.21 -5.97 -4.06
CA PRO A 56 17.84 -6.41 -4.30
C PRO A 56 16.89 -5.92 -3.22
N PRO A 57 15.79 -5.25 -3.60
CA PRO A 57 14.87 -4.70 -2.62
C PRO A 57 14.19 -5.83 -1.85
N PHE A 58 14.10 -5.66 -0.54
CA PHE A 58 13.25 -6.47 0.34
C PHE A 58 11.97 -5.70 0.67
N SER A 59 10.95 -6.42 1.13
CA SER A 59 9.64 -5.84 1.45
C SER A 59 9.70 -4.89 2.64
N SER A 60 8.96 -3.80 2.52
CA SER A 60 8.85 -2.73 3.50
C SER A 60 7.39 -2.28 3.61
N LEU A 61 6.98 -1.81 4.79
CA LEU A 61 5.64 -1.25 4.96
C LEU A 61 5.63 0.21 4.52
N TYR A 62 4.58 0.59 3.82
CA TYR A 62 4.25 1.96 3.48
C TYR A 62 2.87 2.25 4.02
N ALA A 63 2.72 3.36 4.73
CA ALA A 63 1.45 3.72 5.32
C ALA A 63 1.10 5.18 5.03
N LEU A 64 -0.19 5.40 4.78
CA LEU A 64 -0.80 6.72 4.81
C LEU A 64 -1.21 7.00 6.25
N PHE A 65 -0.64 8.05 6.81
CA PHE A 65 -0.96 8.58 8.13
C PHE A 65 -1.70 9.91 8.02
N VAL A 66 -2.48 10.21 9.05
CA VAL A 66 -3.15 11.49 9.23
C VAL A 66 -2.84 12.01 10.62
N ALA A 67 -2.55 13.31 10.73
CA ALA A 67 -2.34 13.95 12.02
C ALA A 67 -3.55 13.79 12.95
N SER A 68 -3.32 13.30 14.16
CA SER A 68 -4.34 13.14 15.19
C SER A 68 -4.90 14.50 15.61
N SER A 69 -6.20 14.56 15.90
CA SER A 69 -6.92 15.78 16.27
C SER A 69 -6.62 16.27 17.69
N SER A 70 -5.76 15.58 18.43
CA SER A 70 -5.41 15.87 19.83
C SER A 70 -4.36 16.98 20.02
N ASP A 71 -3.94 17.66 18.95
CA ASP A 71 -2.93 18.73 19.01
C ASP A 71 -3.60 20.11 19.23
N PRO A 72 -3.49 20.71 20.43
CA PRO A 72 -4.32 21.83 20.88
C PRO A 72 -3.71 23.18 20.51
N THR A 73 -3.27 23.37 19.25
CA THR A 73 -2.76 24.69 18.82
C THR A 73 -3.92 25.62 18.51
N PRO A 74 -4.22 26.64 19.35
CA PRO A 74 -5.32 27.55 19.10
C PRO A 74 -4.85 28.60 18.08
N GLY A 75 -5.56 28.74 16.95
CA GLY A 75 -5.41 29.93 16.08
C GLY A 75 -5.18 29.68 14.60
N LEU A 76 -4.83 28.46 14.17
CA LEU A 76 -4.91 28.10 12.74
C LEU A 76 -6.18 27.28 12.50
N ARG A 77 -7.06 27.77 11.63
CA ARG A 77 -8.06 26.92 10.98
C ARG A 77 -7.31 25.79 10.26
N ARG A 78 -7.10 24.63 10.90
CA ARG A 78 -6.51 23.44 10.26
C ARG A 78 -7.54 22.87 9.31
N VAL A 79 -7.62 23.43 8.11
CA VAL A 79 -8.57 23.03 7.07
C VAL A 79 -8.20 21.66 6.47
N ASN A 80 -7.03 21.10 6.76
CA ASN A 80 -6.70 19.75 6.33
C ASN A 80 -5.89 19.03 7.41
N SER A 81 -6.34 17.84 7.85
CA SER A 81 -5.47 16.97 8.63
C SER A 81 -4.29 16.60 7.75
N ALA A 82 -3.07 16.94 8.17
CA ALA A 82 -1.91 16.80 7.32
C ALA A 82 -1.68 15.31 6.98
N ILE A 83 -1.93 14.94 5.72
CA ILE A 83 -1.62 13.60 5.21
C ILE A 83 -0.10 13.44 5.20
N ARG A 84 0.37 12.28 5.65
CA ARG A 84 1.79 11.92 5.71
C ARG A 84 1.95 10.52 5.18
N LEU A 85 2.77 10.35 4.15
CA LEU A 85 3.13 9.03 3.66
C LEU A 85 4.49 8.69 4.24
N MET A 86 4.60 7.51 4.84
CA MET A 86 5.81 7.07 5.50
C MET A 86 6.14 5.63 5.13
N CYS A 87 7.43 5.32 5.14
CA CYS A 87 8.01 4.01 4.92
C CYS A 87 8.59 3.49 6.23
N PHE A 88 8.21 2.29 6.67
CA PHE A 88 8.80 1.63 7.82
C PHE A 88 10.06 0.89 7.40
N ASP A 89 11.22 1.30 7.87
CA ASP A 89 12.47 0.60 7.65
C ASP A 89 12.62 -0.59 8.63
N PRO A 90 12.54 -1.85 8.17
CA PRO A 90 12.64 -3.02 9.05
C PRO A 90 14.05 -3.27 9.57
N VAL A 91 15.08 -2.57 9.07
CA VAL A 91 16.45 -2.65 9.59
C VAL A 91 16.60 -1.79 10.84
N SER A 92 16.11 -0.54 10.79
CA SER A 92 16.21 0.40 11.91
C SER A 92 14.98 0.41 12.82
N SER A 93 13.90 -0.26 12.42
CA SER A 93 12.58 -0.25 13.07
C SER A 93 12.01 1.17 13.22
N LYS A 94 12.20 2.02 12.21
CA LYS A 94 11.75 3.42 12.21
C LYS A 94 10.88 3.73 11.01
N TRP A 95 9.97 4.69 11.20
CA TRP A 95 9.21 5.28 10.12
C TRP A 95 9.92 6.52 9.60
N ASP A 96 10.16 6.55 8.29
CA ASP A 96 10.75 7.68 7.60
C ASP A 96 9.73 8.28 6.62
N PRO A 97 9.65 9.61 6.51
CA PRO A 97 8.73 10.24 5.56
C PRO A 97 9.16 9.94 4.13
N LEU A 98 8.18 9.76 3.24
CA LEU A 98 8.44 9.78 1.81
C LEU A 98 8.89 11.19 1.39
N PRO A 99 9.73 11.30 0.34
CA PRO A 99 10.08 12.60 -0.22
C PRO A 99 8.80 13.35 -0.64
N PRO A 100 8.78 14.69 -0.52
CA PRO A 100 7.59 15.45 -0.88
C PRO A 100 7.31 15.30 -2.38
N PRO A 101 6.04 15.17 -2.78
CA PRO A 101 5.67 15.24 -4.18
C PRO A 101 6.01 16.63 -4.75
N PRO A 102 6.31 16.75 -6.06
CA PRO A 102 6.43 18.05 -6.73
C PRO A 102 5.25 19.00 -6.42
N PRO A 103 5.46 20.32 -6.31
CA PRO A 103 4.44 21.29 -5.89
C PRO A 103 3.15 21.28 -6.73
N GLU A 104 3.25 20.83 -7.98
CA GLU A 104 2.14 20.76 -8.93
C GLU A 104 1.19 19.58 -8.65
N LEU A 105 1.58 18.64 -7.79
CA LEU A 105 0.84 17.42 -7.50
C LEU A 105 -0.21 17.62 -6.38
N PRO A 106 -1.42 17.05 -6.52
CA PRO A 106 -2.61 17.38 -5.73
C PRO A 106 -2.63 16.83 -4.29
N LEU A 107 -1.52 16.35 -3.73
CA LEU A 107 -1.50 15.76 -2.38
C LEU A 107 -2.00 16.73 -1.30
N ASN A 108 -1.76 18.04 -1.48
CA ASN A 108 -2.29 19.09 -0.60
C ASN A 108 -3.79 19.39 -0.80
N ARG A 109 -4.39 18.98 -1.92
CA ARG A 109 -5.81 19.16 -2.25
C ARG A 109 -6.69 18.04 -1.68
N ILE A 110 -6.11 16.87 -1.41
CA ILE A 110 -6.83 15.73 -0.86
C ILE A 110 -7.15 16.00 0.61
N ILE A 111 -8.39 15.73 1.02
CA ILE A 111 -8.84 15.91 2.38
C ILE A 111 -9.29 14.57 2.96
N TYR A 112 -8.91 14.30 4.21
CA TYR A 112 -9.35 13.12 4.94
C TYR A 112 -10.54 13.42 5.85
N ARG A 113 -10.60 14.63 6.41
CA ARG A 113 -11.69 15.11 7.26
C ARG A 113 -12.19 16.44 6.73
N HIS A 114 -13.50 16.56 6.60
CA HIS A 114 -14.14 17.79 6.15
C HIS A 114 -14.79 18.49 7.35
N PRO A 115 -14.63 19.82 7.52
CA PRO A 115 -15.13 20.54 8.69
C PRO A 115 -16.64 20.40 8.93
N SER A 116 -17.43 20.20 7.88
CA SER A 116 -18.89 20.00 7.98
C SER A 116 -19.31 18.56 8.35
N TYR A 117 -18.40 17.59 8.36
CA TYR A 117 -18.69 16.20 8.72
C TYR A 117 -17.90 15.81 9.96
N ILE A 118 -18.58 15.66 11.09
CA ILE A 118 -17.94 15.42 12.40
C ILE A 118 -17.56 13.93 12.56
N SER A 119 -18.29 13.02 11.91
CA SER A 119 -18.16 11.57 12.12
C SER A 119 -17.87 10.78 10.84
N PHE A 120 -17.50 11.46 9.75
CA PHE A 120 -17.21 10.81 8.47
C PHE A 120 -15.81 11.16 7.98
N ASN A 121 -14.96 10.14 7.86
CA ASN A 121 -13.67 10.27 7.20
C ASN A 121 -13.86 10.04 5.69
N LEU A 122 -13.35 10.95 4.89
CA LEU A 122 -13.34 10.82 3.44
C LEU A 122 -12.26 9.83 3.02
N PRO A 123 -12.58 8.83 2.20
CA PRO A 123 -11.62 7.83 1.79
C PRO A 123 -10.58 8.43 0.85
N ILE A 124 -9.37 7.89 0.94
CA ILE A 124 -8.25 8.15 0.04
C ILE A 124 -7.87 6.79 -0.54
N GLN A 125 -8.16 6.58 -1.83
CA GLN A 125 -7.83 5.32 -2.50
C GLN A 125 -6.35 5.30 -2.88
N CYS A 126 -5.63 4.39 -2.23
CA CYS A 126 -4.25 4.06 -2.53
C CYS A 126 -4.18 2.60 -2.98
N VAL A 127 -3.30 2.28 -3.92
CA VAL A 127 -3.06 0.90 -4.37
C VAL A 127 -1.57 0.66 -4.54
N SER A 128 -1.15 -0.58 -4.32
CA SER A 128 0.19 -1.05 -4.66
C SER A 128 0.13 -1.89 -5.93
N ALA A 129 0.95 -1.58 -6.92
CA ALA A 129 1.07 -2.38 -8.14
C ALA A 129 2.49 -2.25 -8.70
N SER A 130 3.06 -3.35 -9.21
CA SER A 130 4.38 -3.35 -9.86
C SER A 130 5.48 -2.65 -9.04
N GLY A 131 5.47 -2.87 -7.73
CA GLY A 131 6.44 -2.28 -6.80
C GLY A 131 6.27 -0.77 -6.54
N LYS A 132 5.19 -0.15 -7.00
CA LYS A 132 4.92 1.30 -6.84
C LYS A 132 3.68 1.54 -5.98
N LEU A 133 3.69 2.65 -5.23
CA LEU A 133 2.51 3.16 -4.53
C LEU A 133 1.77 4.13 -5.45
N VAL A 134 0.47 3.97 -5.61
CA VAL A 134 -0.34 4.87 -6.44
C VAL A 134 -1.52 5.43 -5.65
N ILE A 135 -1.61 6.75 -5.58
CA ILE A 135 -2.77 7.46 -5.03
C ILE A 135 -3.67 7.83 -6.19
N ILE A 136 -4.89 7.29 -6.18
CA ILE A 136 -5.77 7.27 -7.36
C ILE A 136 -6.94 8.22 -7.19
N ALA A 137 -7.58 8.19 -6.02
CA ALA A 137 -8.82 8.92 -5.80
C ALA A 137 -8.90 9.45 -4.36
N GLY A 138 -9.63 10.54 -4.22
CA GLY A 138 -9.75 11.31 -2.99
C GLY A 138 -10.66 12.51 -3.22
N SER A 139 -11.10 13.14 -2.13
CA SER A 139 -12.00 14.30 -2.17
C SER A 139 -11.22 15.59 -1.88
N ASN A 140 -11.65 16.71 -2.47
CA ASN A 140 -11.19 18.04 -2.11
C ASN A 140 -12.18 18.72 -1.12
N GLN A 141 -11.92 19.98 -0.76
CA GLN A 141 -12.79 20.76 0.14
C GLN A 141 -14.21 20.94 -0.40
N GLU A 142 -14.37 21.03 -1.71
CA GLU A 142 -15.67 21.11 -2.37
C GLU A 142 -16.35 19.73 -2.52
N LEU A 143 -15.82 18.69 -1.88
CA LEU A 143 -16.30 17.30 -1.96
C LEU A 143 -16.38 16.80 -3.41
N SER A 144 -15.47 17.27 -4.24
CA SER A 144 -15.27 16.87 -5.63
C SER A 144 -14.01 16.01 -5.75
N PRO A 145 -13.85 15.23 -6.84
CA PRO A 145 -12.63 14.47 -7.08
C PRO A 145 -11.39 15.37 -7.05
N ALA A 146 -10.44 15.06 -6.16
CA ALA A 146 -9.21 15.84 -6.00
C ALA A 146 -8.11 15.45 -6.99
N ILE A 147 -8.20 14.25 -7.58
CA ILE A 147 -7.13 13.62 -8.35
C ILE A 147 -7.61 13.40 -9.78
N SER A 148 -7.04 14.15 -10.71
CA SER A 148 -7.22 13.94 -12.15
C SER A 148 -6.08 13.13 -12.78
N HIS A 149 -4.90 13.18 -12.17
CA HIS A 149 -3.72 12.41 -12.54
C HIS A 149 -3.26 11.64 -11.30
N PRO A 150 -3.16 10.29 -11.36
CA PRO A 150 -2.69 9.49 -10.23
C PRO A 150 -1.29 9.91 -9.80
N LEU A 151 -1.00 9.78 -8.51
CA LEU A 151 0.32 10.03 -7.96
C LEU A 151 1.06 8.73 -7.77
N ILE A 152 2.14 8.54 -8.52
CA ILE A 152 2.89 7.30 -8.54
C ILE A 152 4.22 7.55 -7.84
N PHE A 153 4.43 6.89 -6.71
CA PHE A 153 5.69 6.86 -6.00
C PHE A 153 6.45 5.58 -6.34
N ASP A 154 7.70 5.75 -6.74
CA ASP A 154 8.65 4.67 -6.95
C ASP A 154 9.64 4.61 -5.78
N PRO A 155 9.59 3.55 -4.94
CA PRO A 155 10.56 3.31 -3.88
C PRO A 155 12.02 3.25 -4.31
N ILE A 156 12.29 2.70 -5.50
CA ILE A 156 13.65 2.42 -5.96
C ILE A 156 14.36 3.70 -6.36
N SER A 157 13.65 4.60 -7.05
CA SER A 157 14.18 5.93 -7.37
C SER A 157 13.90 6.97 -6.26
N SER A 158 13.12 6.62 -5.24
CA SER A 158 12.64 7.53 -4.20
C SER A 158 12.04 8.81 -4.78
N ALA A 159 11.17 8.66 -5.78
CA ALA A 159 10.63 9.79 -6.53
C ALA A 159 9.14 9.65 -6.83
N TRP A 160 8.48 10.80 -6.89
CA TRP A 160 7.09 10.92 -7.32
C TRP A 160 7.02 11.29 -8.79
N THR A 161 6.06 10.68 -9.49
CA THR A 161 5.70 11.02 -10.86
C THR A 161 4.19 11.19 -10.98
N SER A 162 3.76 12.01 -11.94
CA SER A 162 2.36 12.10 -12.31
C SER A 162 2.05 10.96 -13.28
N GLY A 163 1.03 10.17 -12.97
CA GLY A 163 0.45 9.21 -13.90
C GLY A 163 -0.38 9.89 -14.99
N PRO A 164 -0.90 9.12 -15.95
CA PRO A 164 -1.74 9.66 -17.02
C PRO A 164 -3.12 10.10 -16.54
N PRO A 165 -3.75 11.05 -17.24
CA PRO A 165 -5.05 11.59 -16.84
C PRO A 165 -6.13 10.49 -16.82
N ILE A 166 -6.88 10.44 -15.74
CA ILE A 166 -8.08 9.61 -15.63
C ILE A 166 -9.18 10.29 -16.46
N GLY A 167 -9.82 9.54 -17.37
CA GLY A 167 -10.81 10.11 -18.29
C GLY A 167 -12.02 10.71 -17.58
N SER A 168 -12.38 10.18 -16.41
CA SER A 168 -13.37 10.76 -15.50
C SER A 168 -12.83 10.71 -14.07
N PRO A 169 -12.19 11.80 -13.59
CA PRO A 169 -11.75 11.91 -12.21
C PRO A 169 -12.90 11.58 -11.27
N ARG A 170 -12.64 10.74 -10.27
CA ARG A 170 -13.68 10.12 -9.44
C ARG A 170 -13.22 9.95 -7.99
N ARG A 171 -14.18 9.83 -7.10
CA ARG A 171 -14.03 9.50 -5.68
C ARG A 171 -15.00 8.38 -5.33
N TRP A 172 -14.81 7.73 -4.17
CA TRP A 172 -15.69 6.64 -3.73
C TRP A 172 -15.84 5.52 -4.77
N CYS A 173 -14.75 5.21 -5.48
CA CYS A 173 -14.65 4.11 -6.42
C CYS A 173 -14.04 2.87 -5.77
N ALA A 174 -14.24 1.72 -6.42
CA ALA A 174 -13.48 0.52 -6.16
C ALA A 174 -12.11 0.63 -6.82
N THR A 175 -11.05 0.31 -6.08
CA THR A 175 -9.66 0.36 -6.58
C THR A 175 -8.90 -0.87 -6.13
N GLY A 176 -8.13 -1.47 -7.04
CA GLY A 176 -7.33 -2.65 -6.75
C GLY A 176 -6.28 -2.90 -7.83
N ALA A 177 -5.44 -3.89 -7.59
CA ALA A 177 -4.44 -4.32 -8.55
C ALA A 177 -4.49 -5.84 -8.75
N CYS A 178 -4.14 -6.28 -9.95
CA CYS A 178 -3.98 -7.69 -10.29
C CYS A 178 -2.98 -7.81 -11.44
N GLY A 179 -1.97 -8.68 -11.30
CA GLY A 179 -0.92 -8.88 -12.29
C GLY A 179 -0.10 -7.63 -12.58
N GLY A 180 0.11 -6.75 -11.60
CA GLY A 180 0.84 -5.48 -11.79
C GLY A 180 0.05 -4.38 -12.51
N VAL A 181 -1.21 -4.63 -12.85
CA VAL A 181 -2.14 -3.69 -13.48
C VAL A 181 -3.07 -3.12 -12.42
N ILE A 182 -3.32 -1.81 -12.49
CA ILE A 182 -4.25 -1.09 -11.62
C ILE A 182 -5.62 -1.04 -12.27
N TYR A 183 -6.67 -1.16 -11.47
CA TYR A 183 -8.06 -1.03 -11.89
C TYR A 183 -8.81 -0.03 -11.03
N ILE A 184 -9.63 0.79 -11.69
CA ILE A 184 -10.57 1.71 -11.06
C ILE A 184 -11.96 1.39 -11.59
N ALA A 185 -12.91 1.14 -10.71
CA ALA A 185 -14.29 0.83 -11.09
C ALA A 185 -15.27 1.68 -10.30
N SER A 186 -16.36 2.07 -10.94
CA SER A 186 -17.46 2.80 -10.30
C SER A 186 -17.05 4.17 -9.73
N GLY A 187 -17.78 4.62 -8.71
CA GLY A 187 -17.57 5.88 -8.01
C GLY A 187 -18.29 7.09 -8.61
N VAL A 188 -18.00 8.25 -8.05
CA VAL A 188 -18.68 9.51 -8.36
C VAL A 188 -17.67 10.53 -8.87
N SER A 189 -17.99 11.17 -10.00
CA SER A 189 -17.20 12.29 -10.52
C SER A 189 -17.52 13.60 -9.77
N SER A 190 -17.33 14.77 -10.38
CA SER A 190 -17.83 16.03 -9.83
C SER A 190 -19.35 16.02 -9.67
N GLN A 191 -20.05 15.33 -10.57
CA GLN A 191 -21.47 15.04 -10.48
C GLN A 191 -21.72 13.54 -10.58
N PHE A 192 -22.88 13.10 -10.09
CA PHE A 192 -23.29 11.71 -10.26
C PHE A 192 -23.63 11.45 -11.74
N SER A 193 -23.05 10.40 -12.31
CA SER A 193 -23.35 9.93 -13.66
C SER A 193 -23.40 8.41 -13.64
N SER A 194 -24.46 7.84 -14.20
CA SER A 194 -24.60 6.38 -14.32
C SER A 194 -23.48 5.77 -15.17
N THR A 195 -23.00 6.48 -16.20
CA THR A 195 -21.88 6.03 -17.04
C THR A 195 -20.59 5.87 -16.23
N VAL A 196 -20.22 6.89 -15.43
CA VAL A 196 -19.03 6.83 -14.56
C VAL A 196 -19.20 5.75 -13.48
N ALA A 197 -20.39 5.65 -12.91
CA ALA A 197 -20.70 4.68 -11.88
C ALA A 197 -20.69 3.22 -12.38
N LYS A 198 -20.86 2.98 -13.69
CA LYS A 198 -20.77 1.66 -14.32
C LYS A 198 -19.40 1.37 -14.95
N SER A 199 -18.64 2.41 -15.28
CA SER A 199 -17.35 2.28 -15.97
C SER A 199 -16.31 1.60 -15.09
N ILE A 200 -15.41 0.87 -15.75
CA ILE A 200 -14.16 0.38 -15.21
C ILE A 200 -13.03 0.76 -16.18
N GLU A 201 -11.90 1.19 -15.64
CA GLU A 201 -10.71 1.57 -16.39
C GLU A 201 -9.49 0.86 -15.78
N LYS A 202 -8.53 0.46 -16.61
CA LYS A 202 -7.25 -0.10 -16.16
C LYS A 202 -6.05 0.73 -16.59
N LEU A 203 -4.97 0.66 -15.81
CA LEU A 203 -3.67 1.22 -16.12
C LEU A 203 -2.61 0.15 -15.89
N ASP A 204 -1.91 -0.23 -16.96
CA ASP A 204 -0.81 -1.18 -16.90
C ASP A 204 0.49 -0.45 -16.52
N LEU A 205 1.06 -0.79 -15.37
CA LEU A 205 2.34 -0.23 -14.92
C LEU A 205 3.55 -1.05 -15.38
N THR A 206 3.33 -2.22 -15.98
CA THR A 206 4.38 -3.11 -16.48
C THR A 206 4.77 -2.77 -17.92
N ASP A 207 3.84 -2.22 -18.70
CA ASP A 207 4.10 -1.76 -20.06
C ASP A 207 4.54 -0.29 -20.10
N HIS A 208 5.84 -0.07 -20.18
CA HIS A 208 6.43 1.27 -20.26
C HIS A 208 6.08 2.03 -21.55
N ASN A 209 5.56 1.36 -22.58
CA ASN A 209 5.13 1.99 -23.82
C ASN A 209 3.67 2.45 -23.76
N ARG A 210 2.89 1.93 -22.80
CA ARG A 210 1.46 2.20 -22.67
C ARG A 210 1.19 3.09 -21.48
N SER A 211 1.09 4.39 -21.75
CA SER A 211 0.89 5.39 -20.72
C SER A 211 -0.55 5.87 -20.59
N ASN A 212 -1.58 5.09 -20.95
CA ASN A 212 -2.97 5.59 -20.97
C ASN A 212 -3.91 4.61 -20.27
N TRP A 213 -4.97 5.17 -19.68
CA TRP A 213 -6.08 4.39 -19.13
C TRP A 213 -6.90 3.73 -20.25
N GLU A 214 -7.22 2.45 -20.06
CA GLU A 214 -8.06 1.69 -20.98
C GLU A 214 -9.42 1.43 -20.37
N LYS A 215 -10.46 1.68 -21.15
CA LYS A 215 -11.84 1.34 -20.78
C LYS A 215 -12.07 -0.15 -20.93
N LEU A 216 -12.79 -0.71 -19.97
CA LEU A 216 -13.15 -2.11 -19.88
C LEU A 216 -14.69 -2.25 -19.87
N ARG A 217 -15.18 -3.49 -19.90
CA ARG A 217 -16.61 -3.80 -19.89
C ARG A 217 -17.29 -3.24 -18.65
N GLU A 218 -18.30 -2.41 -18.89
CA GLU A 218 -19.07 -1.77 -17.83
C GLU A 218 -19.84 -2.77 -16.96
N MET A 219 -20.01 -2.42 -15.69
CA MET A 219 -20.95 -3.11 -14.80
C MET A 219 -22.39 -2.92 -15.26
N ARG A 220 -23.21 -3.93 -14.98
CA ARG A 220 -24.66 -3.88 -15.32
C ARG A 220 -25.43 -2.94 -14.38
N ASP A 221 -25.03 -2.86 -13.13
CA ASP A 221 -25.69 -2.09 -12.06
C ASP A 221 -24.77 -1.02 -11.44
N LEU A 222 -25.21 -0.41 -10.34
CA LEU A 222 -24.57 0.72 -9.67
C LEU A 222 -24.15 0.39 -8.22
N ARG A 223 -24.04 -0.89 -7.86
CA ARG A 223 -23.89 -1.36 -6.46
C ARG A 223 -22.64 -0.83 -5.74
N PHE A 224 -21.63 -0.37 -6.48
CA PHE A 224 -20.38 0.17 -5.96
C PHE A 224 -20.24 1.70 -6.11
N SER A 225 -21.29 2.40 -6.55
CA SER A 225 -21.19 3.79 -7.04
C SER A 225 -20.99 4.88 -5.98
N ARG A 226 -20.99 4.54 -4.68
CA ARG A 226 -20.96 5.52 -3.58
C ARG A 226 -20.10 5.08 -2.39
N GLU A 227 -19.24 4.10 -2.58
CA GLU A 227 -18.40 3.57 -1.51
C GLU A 227 -16.99 3.31 -2.02
N ALA A 228 -15.99 3.68 -1.23
CA ALA A 228 -14.62 3.28 -1.52
C ALA A 228 -14.44 1.81 -1.16
N ILE A 229 -14.10 1.00 -2.17
CA ILE A 229 -13.93 -0.44 -2.03
C ILE A 229 -12.50 -0.81 -2.37
N ASP A 230 -11.87 -1.60 -1.50
CA ASP A 230 -10.57 -2.20 -1.75
C ASP A 230 -10.80 -3.47 -2.60
N ALA A 231 -10.58 -3.37 -3.91
CA ALA A 231 -10.73 -4.51 -4.81
C ALA A 231 -9.52 -5.43 -4.67
N VAL A 232 -9.76 -6.71 -4.37
CA VAL A 232 -8.71 -7.68 -4.07
C VAL A 232 -8.38 -8.48 -5.34
N GLY A 233 -7.13 -8.37 -5.81
CA GLY A 233 -6.61 -9.19 -6.91
C GLY A 233 -6.36 -10.62 -6.46
N TRP A 234 -7.01 -11.58 -7.12
CA TRP A 234 -6.90 -13.00 -6.82
C TRP A 234 -7.06 -13.82 -8.10
N ARG A 235 -6.03 -14.58 -8.48
CA ARG A 235 -6.05 -15.51 -9.63
C ARG A 235 -6.59 -14.89 -10.91
N ARG A 236 -6.06 -13.72 -11.29
CA ARG A 236 -6.50 -12.95 -12.47
C ARG A 236 -7.96 -12.46 -12.40
N LYS A 237 -8.48 -12.32 -11.18
CA LYS A 237 -9.80 -11.77 -10.92
C LYS A 237 -9.70 -10.64 -9.90
N LEU A 238 -10.61 -9.68 -9.98
CA LEU A 238 -10.78 -8.64 -8.97
C LEU A 238 -12.06 -8.90 -8.20
N LEU A 239 -11.92 -9.08 -6.89
CA LEU A 239 -13.02 -9.30 -5.98
C LEU A 239 -13.42 -7.97 -5.37
N MET A 240 -14.69 -7.60 -5.54
CA MET A 240 -15.26 -6.35 -5.03
C MET A 240 -16.47 -6.69 -4.17
N VAL A 241 -16.48 -6.21 -2.93
CA VAL A 241 -17.60 -6.43 -2.00
C VAL A 241 -17.95 -5.09 -1.38
N ASN A 242 -19.22 -4.71 -1.45
CA ASN A 242 -19.70 -3.48 -0.82
C ASN A 242 -19.85 -3.66 0.71
N VAL A 243 -20.07 -2.54 1.39
CA VAL A 243 -20.55 -2.48 2.78
C VAL A 243 -19.53 -3.01 3.80
N LYS A 244 -18.95 -2.10 4.58
CA LYS A 244 -18.26 -2.45 5.83
C LYS A 244 -19.26 -2.88 6.92
N GLY A 245 -18.89 -3.85 7.76
CA GLY A 245 -19.69 -4.31 8.89
C GLY A 245 -20.76 -5.37 8.59
N ASP A 246 -21.86 -5.36 9.35
CA ASP A 246 -22.84 -6.47 9.40
C ASP A 246 -24.03 -6.33 8.43
N ALA A 247 -24.07 -5.26 7.64
CA ALA A 247 -25.12 -5.11 6.64
C ALA A 247 -24.96 -6.13 5.50
N VAL A 248 -26.04 -6.33 4.74
CA VAL A 248 -26.09 -7.29 3.63
C VAL A 248 -25.04 -6.91 2.60
N LYS A 249 -24.17 -7.86 2.27
CA LYS A 249 -23.06 -7.67 1.34
C LYS A 249 -23.41 -8.22 -0.02
N GLU A 250 -23.04 -7.47 -1.03
CA GLU A 250 -23.12 -7.84 -2.43
C GLU A 250 -21.69 -7.86 -2.97
N GLY A 251 -21.27 -9.05 -3.38
CA GLY A 251 -19.98 -9.28 -3.99
C GLY A 251 -20.10 -9.38 -5.51
N ALA A 252 -19.06 -8.97 -6.20
CA ALA A 252 -18.89 -9.25 -7.61
C ALA A 252 -17.43 -9.49 -7.96
N ILE A 253 -17.25 -10.26 -9.01
CA ILE A 253 -15.96 -10.67 -9.51
C ILE A 253 -15.81 -10.08 -10.91
N TYR A 254 -14.67 -9.46 -11.18
CA TYR A 254 -14.32 -9.03 -12.52
C TYR A 254 -13.15 -9.89 -13.02
N ASP A 255 -13.38 -10.63 -14.12
CA ASP A 255 -12.37 -11.44 -14.78
C ASP A 255 -11.51 -10.54 -15.68
N VAL A 256 -10.24 -10.36 -15.31
CA VAL A 256 -9.34 -9.44 -16.02
C VAL A 256 -8.83 -9.99 -17.35
N VAL A 257 -9.01 -11.29 -17.60
CA VAL A 257 -8.61 -11.97 -18.83
C VAL A 257 -9.70 -11.87 -19.87
N ASN A 258 -10.93 -12.17 -19.45
CA ASN A 258 -12.09 -12.21 -20.34
C ASN A 258 -12.79 -10.85 -20.49
N ASP A 259 -12.40 -9.85 -19.69
CA ASP A 259 -13.07 -8.55 -19.64
C ASP A 259 -14.58 -8.73 -19.39
N ASP A 260 -14.93 -9.43 -18.32
CA ASP A 260 -16.32 -9.72 -17.97
C ASP A 260 -16.59 -9.76 -16.46
N TRP A 261 -17.87 -9.60 -16.12
CA TRP A 261 -18.36 -9.59 -14.75
C TRP A 261 -19.05 -10.91 -14.41
N GLU A 262 -18.65 -11.48 -13.28
CA GLU A 262 -19.22 -12.68 -12.70
C GLU A 262 -19.86 -12.37 -11.33
N ALA A 263 -20.87 -13.16 -10.97
CA ALA A 263 -21.41 -13.14 -9.62
C ALA A 263 -20.41 -13.76 -8.64
N MET A 264 -20.24 -13.16 -7.47
CA MET A 264 -19.41 -13.73 -6.41
C MET A 264 -20.19 -14.82 -5.66
N PRO A 265 -19.64 -16.03 -5.46
CA PRO A 265 -20.31 -17.08 -4.69
C PRO A 265 -20.66 -16.62 -3.27
N GLU A 266 -21.83 -17.00 -2.77
CA GLU A 266 -22.33 -16.55 -1.46
C GLU A 266 -21.40 -16.97 -0.32
N GLU A 267 -20.81 -18.16 -0.42
CA GLU A 267 -19.85 -18.72 0.54
C GLU A 267 -18.57 -17.89 0.58
N MET A 268 -18.17 -17.35 -0.57
CA MET A 268 -17.01 -16.47 -0.67
C MET A 268 -17.32 -15.11 -0.03
N VAL A 269 -18.48 -14.52 -0.32
CA VAL A 269 -18.95 -13.25 0.27
C VAL A 269 -19.10 -13.37 1.80
N ALA A 270 -19.50 -14.53 2.30
CA ALA A 270 -19.71 -14.76 3.74
C ALA A 270 -18.46 -14.51 4.60
N GLY A 271 -17.26 -14.62 4.03
CA GLY A 271 -16.00 -14.34 4.73
C GLY A 271 -15.56 -12.88 4.74
N TRP A 272 -16.23 -12.00 3.99
CA TRP A 272 -16.05 -10.55 4.11
C TRP A 272 -16.75 -10.05 5.38
N ARG A 273 -16.20 -10.36 6.56
CA ARG A 273 -16.65 -9.78 7.86
C ARG A 273 -15.69 -8.72 8.39
N GLY A 274 -14.91 -8.14 7.50
CA GLY A 274 -13.85 -7.18 7.74
C GLY A 274 -12.95 -7.09 6.52
N PRO A 275 -11.72 -6.58 6.64
CA PRO A 275 -10.83 -6.41 5.51
C PRO A 275 -10.31 -7.77 4.99
N VAL A 276 -10.06 -7.84 3.67
CA VAL A 276 -9.53 -9.02 2.98
C VAL A 276 -8.34 -8.63 2.11
N ALA A 277 -7.31 -9.48 2.08
CA ALA A 277 -6.18 -9.35 1.16
C ALA A 277 -5.85 -10.71 0.56
N ALA A 278 -5.28 -10.69 -0.65
CA ALA A 278 -4.66 -11.84 -1.26
C ALA A 278 -3.15 -11.80 -1.04
N MET A 279 -2.59 -12.90 -0.57
CA MET A 279 -1.15 -13.11 -0.52
C MET A 279 -0.69 -13.66 -1.87
N GLU A 280 0.22 -12.93 -2.53
CA GLU A 280 0.74 -13.24 -3.87
C GLU A 280 -0.34 -13.51 -4.92
N GLU A 281 -1.49 -12.84 -4.80
CA GLU A 281 -2.68 -13.02 -5.65
C GLU A 281 -3.24 -14.46 -5.68
N GLU A 282 -2.85 -15.33 -4.73
CA GLU A 282 -3.22 -16.75 -4.74
C GLU A 282 -4.05 -17.17 -3.53
N THR A 283 -3.70 -16.66 -2.34
CA THR A 283 -4.32 -17.09 -1.09
C THR A 283 -5.04 -15.93 -0.41
N LEU A 284 -6.35 -16.05 -0.23
CA LEU A 284 -7.14 -15.01 0.44
C LEU A 284 -7.12 -15.17 1.96
N TYR A 285 -6.88 -14.07 2.65
CA TYR A 285 -7.00 -13.94 4.09
C TYR A 285 -8.00 -12.86 4.45
N SER A 286 -8.91 -13.17 5.35
CA SER A 286 -9.83 -12.20 5.95
C SER A 286 -9.59 -12.08 7.44
N VAL A 287 -9.88 -10.90 7.99
CA VAL A 287 -9.88 -10.66 9.43
C VAL A 287 -11.25 -10.16 9.83
N ASP A 288 -11.89 -10.89 10.74
CA ASP A 288 -13.20 -10.54 11.28
C ASP A 288 -13.08 -9.27 12.12
N GLU A 289 -13.75 -8.18 11.73
CA GLU A 289 -13.62 -6.90 12.42
C GLU A 289 -14.16 -6.95 13.85
N LYS A 290 -15.11 -7.84 14.16
CA LYS A 290 -15.73 -7.92 15.50
C LYS A 290 -15.04 -8.92 16.40
N LYS A 291 -14.70 -10.08 15.84
CA LYS A 291 -14.11 -11.19 16.57
C LYS A 291 -12.58 -11.14 16.60
N GLY A 292 -11.95 -10.47 15.64
CA GLY A 292 -10.50 -10.49 15.44
C GLY A 292 -9.97 -11.81 14.87
N THR A 293 -10.86 -12.72 14.43
CA THR A 293 -10.49 -14.02 13.89
C THR A 293 -9.88 -13.89 12.50
N VAL A 294 -8.72 -14.51 12.29
CA VAL A 294 -8.09 -14.63 10.97
C VAL A 294 -8.66 -15.85 10.27
N ARG A 295 -9.07 -15.71 9.00
CA ARG A 295 -9.53 -16.83 8.16
C ARG A 295 -8.78 -16.89 6.85
N ILE A 296 -8.61 -18.10 6.33
CA ILE A 296 -8.05 -18.40 5.02
C ILE A 296 -9.14 -19.04 4.16
N TYR A 297 -9.26 -18.60 2.90
CA TYR A 297 -10.23 -19.18 1.97
C TYR A 297 -9.65 -20.44 1.30
N ASP A 298 -10.39 -21.54 1.37
CA ASP A 298 -10.12 -22.75 0.59
C ASP A 298 -11.00 -22.74 -0.67
N ALA A 299 -10.38 -22.53 -1.82
CA ALA A 299 -11.06 -22.45 -3.10
C ALA A 299 -11.59 -23.79 -3.60
N GLU A 300 -11.01 -24.93 -3.18
CA GLU A 300 -11.47 -26.26 -3.58
C GLU A 300 -12.75 -26.64 -2.84
N LYS A 301 -12.81 -26.28 -1.55
CA LYS A 301 -13.96 -26.55 -0.68
C LYS A 301 -14.96 -25.40 -0.64
N THR A 302 -14.65 -24.28 -1.28
CA THR A 302 -15.45 -23.04 -1.28
C THR A 302 -15.81 -22.56 0.13
N GLU A 303 -14.87 -22.65 1.08
CA GLU A 303 -15.13 -22.34 2.50
C GLU A 303 -14.03 -21.46 3.11
N TRP A 304 -14.39 -20.73 4.17
CA TRP A 304 -13.43 -20.00 5.00
C TRP A 304 -13.05 -20.81 6.22
N ARG A 305 -11.75 -21.02 6.45
CA ARG A 305 -11.21 -21.75 7.60
C ARG A 305 -10.49 -20.82 8.56
N GLU A 306 -10.67 -21.03 9.85
CA GLU A 306 -10.01 -20.22 10.87
C GLU A 306 -8.53 -20.59 10.98
N VAL A 307 -7.67 -19.57 11.06
CA VAL A 307 -6.24 -19.69 11.33
C VAL A 307 -6.05 -19.52 12.84
N ARG A 308 -5.41 -20.51 13.47
CA ARG A 308 -5.10 -20.43 14.91
C ARG A 308 -4.04 -19.38 15.16
N VAL A 309 -4.35 -18.40 16.01
CA VAL A 309 -3.41 -17.38 16.46
C VAL A 309 -2.95 -17.67 17.89
N VAL A 310 -1.86 -17.01 18.32
CA VAL A 310 -1.41 -17.06 19.73
C VAL A 310 -2.54 -16.62 20.67
N GLU A 311 -2.58 -17.17 21.88
CA GLU A 311 -3.63 -16.88 22.87
C GLU A 311 -3.78 -15.38 23.14
N GLY A 312 -5.02 -14.87 23.04
CA GLY A 312 -5.34 -13.45 23.18
C GLY A 312 -5.02 -12.60 21.94
N GLY A 313 -4.49 -13.21 20.88
CA GLY A 313 -4.12 -12.54 19.64
C GLY A 313 -5.32 -11.91 18.91
N GLU A 314 -6.50 -12.51 19.02
CA GLU A 314 -7.73 -11.99 18.40
C GLU A 314 -8.13 -10.62 18.97
N GLU A 315 -7.86 -10.34 20.25
CA GLU A 315 -8.13 -9.04 20.87
C GLU A 315 -7.30 -7.92 20.23
N LEU A 316 -6.11 -8.25 19.72
CA LEU A 316 -5.27 -7.30 18.99
C LEU A 316 -5.81 -6.97 17.59
N LEU A 317 -6.65 -7.85 17.04
CA LEU A 317 -7.18 -7.75 15.68
C LEU A 317 -8.61 -7.22 15.62
N LYS A 318 -9.28 -7.08 16.77
CA LYS A 318 -10.61 -6.45 16.84
C LYS A 318 -10.57 -5.04 16.28
N GLY A 319 -11.60 -4.72 15.51
CA GLY A 319 -11.72 -3.47 14.78
C GLY A 319 -10.81 -3.38 13.56
N ALA A 320 -10.36 -4.50 12.97
CA ALA A 320 -9.61 -4.49 11.73
C ALA A 320 -10.34 -3.69 10.62
N GLN A 321 -9.64 -2.74 10.01
CA GLN A 321 -10.19 -1.84 8.98
C GLN A 321 -9.48 -1.97 7.63
N GLN A 322 -8.20 -2.30 7.65
CA GLN A 322 -7.38 -2.48 6.45
C GLN A 322 -6.41 -3.64 6.67
N ILE A 323 -6.10 -4.36 5.58
CA ILE A 323 -5.14 -5.46 5.58
C ILE A 323 -4.32 -5.46 4.29
N THR A 324 -3.06 -5.87 4.41
CA THR A 324 -2.20 -6.26 3.29
C THR A 324 -1.48 -7.56 3.63
N ALA A 325 -1.17 -8.38 2.63
CA ALA A 325 -0.57 -9.71 2.81
C ALA A 325 0.61 -9.91 1.86
N VAL A 326 1.74 -10.39 2.37
CA VAL A 326 2.95 -10.69 1.59
C VAL A 326 3.79 -11.72 2.33
N ALA A 327 4.47 -12.63 1.61
CA ALA A 327 5.55 -13.46 2.16
C ALA A 327 5.23 -14.11 3.53
N GLY A 328 4.03 -14.68 3.67
CA GLY A 328 3.61 -15.37 4.89
C GLY A 328 3.22 -14.46 6.06
N LYS A 329 3.10 -13.15 5.84
CA LYS A 329 2.70 -12.19 6.88
C LYS A 329 1.51 -11.35 6.44
N LEU A 330 0.66 -11.02 7.42
CA LEU A 330 -0.41 -10.05 7.29
C LEU A 330 -0.03 -8.80 8.08
N CYS A 331 -0.35 -7.63 7.55
CA CYS A 331 -0.28 -6.36 8.27
C CYS A 331 -1.69 -5.77 8.31
N ILE A 332 -2.20 -5.52 9.51
CA ILE A 332 -3.55 -5.07 9.79
C ILE A 332 -3.51 -3.69 10.43
N ILE A 333 -4.34 -2.77 9.94
CA ILE A 333 -4.68 -1.54 10.67
C ILE A 333 -6.03 -1.75 11.35
N THR A 334 -6.11 -1.38 12.63
CA THR A 334 -7.32 -1.45 13.44
C THR A 334 -7.88 -0.05 13.73
N VAL A 335 -9.17 0.02 14.09
CA VAL A 335 -9.91 1.27 14.34
C VAL A 335 -9.33 2.12 15.47
N ASP A 336 -8.63 1.51 16.42
CA ASP A 336 -7.93 2.21 17.50
C ASP A 336 -6.53 2.70 17.09
N GLY A 337 -6.17 2.53 15.82
CA GLY A 337 -4.94 3.04 15.23
C GLY A 337 -3.74 2.13 15.44
N ARG A 338 -3.90 0.86 15.86
CA ARG A 338 -2.76 -0.08 15.92
C ARG A 338 -2.40 -0.61 14.54
N ILE A 339 -1.10 -0.80 14.31
CA ILE A 339 -0.55 -1.55 13.17
C ILE A 339 -0.09 -2.91 13.72
N VAL A 340 -0.76 -3.99 13.33
CA VAL A 340 -0.56 -5.33 13.88
C VAL A 340 -0.08 -6.27 12.79
N MET A 341 1.00 -6.98 13.07
CA MET A 341 1.58 -8.00 12.20
C MET A 341 1.14 -9.39 12.66
N VAL A 342 0.80 -10.26 11.71
CA VAL A 342 0.47 -11.67 11.94
C VAL A 342 1.35 -12.52 11.04
N ASP A 343 2.19 -13.38 11.63
CA ASP A 343 2.97 -14.38 10.91
C ASP A 343 2.16 -15.67 10.81
N VAL A 344 1.59 -15.93 9.63
CA VAL A 344 0.73 -17.09 9.37
C VAL A 344 1.53 -18.33 8.97
N MET A 345 2.87 -18.25 8.94
CA MET A 345 3.75 -19.39 8.68
C MET A 345 4.09 -20.17 9.95
N THR A 346 3.72 -19.66 11.13
CA THR A 346 3.87 -20.36 12.40
C THR A 346 2.54 -20.92 12.86
N GLU A 347 2.56 -22.02 13.61
CA GLU A 347 1.37 -22.58 14.24
C GLU A 347 1.58 -22.72 15.76
N PRO A 348 0.88 -21.95 16.61
CA PRO A 348 -0.08 -20.89 16.24
C PRO A 348 0.59 -19.67 15.58
N ALA A 349 -0.19 -18.90 14.83
CA ALA A 349 0.28 -17.70 14.14
C ALA A 349 0.72 -16.63 15.16
N LYS A 350 1.96 -16.15 15.03
CA LYS A 350 2.53 -15.15 15.94
C LYS A 350 1.99 -13.77 15.63
N ILE A 351 1.74 -12.98 16.66
CA ILE A 351 1.21 -11.62 16.53
C ILE A 351 2.09 -10.63 17.30
N TRP A 352 2.37 -9.48 16.69
CA TRP A 352 3.05 -8.36 17.35
C TRP A 352 2.61 -7.02 16.76
N THR A 353 2.77 -5.94 17.52
CA THR A 353 2.45 -4.58 17.08
C THR A 353 3.69 -3.91 16.51
N VAL A 354 3.52 -3.12 15.45
CA VAL A 354 4.54 -2.20 14.93
C VAL A 354 4.27 -0.82 15.53
N GLU A 355 5.27 -0.23 16.16
CA GLU A 355 5.15 1.12 16.73
C GLU A 355 4.86 2.13 15.62
N LYS A 356 3.82 2.95 15.80
CA LYS A 356 3.48 4.05 14.90
C LYS A 356 4.12 5.36 15.41
N PRO A 357 4.36 6.34 14.52
CA PRO A 357 4.83 7.65 14.94
C PRO A 357 3.83 8.35 15.87
N GLN A 358 4.33 9.09 16.86
CA GLN A 358 3.50 9.82 17.81
C GLN A 358 2.64 10.88 17.10
N GLY A 359 1.37 10.98 17.50
CA GLY A 359 0.44 11.99 16.95
C GLY A 359 -0.04 11.70 15.53
N LEU A 360 0.27 10.54 14.96
CA LEU A 360 -0.21 10.10 13.65
C LEU A 360 -1.14 8.89 13.78
N GLU A 361 -2.22 8.88 13.01
CA GLU A 361 -3.15 7.76 12.89
C GLU A 361 -3.01 7.09 11.51
N PRO A 362 -2.77 5.78 11.44
CA PRO A 362 -2.68 5.06 10.17
C PRO A 362 -4.07 4.93 9.54
N VAL A 363 -4.14 5.07 8.21
CA VAL A 363 -5.37 5.00 7.42
C VAL A 363 -5.32 3.86 6.41
N SER A 364 -4.18 3.68 5.74
CA SER A 364 -3.94 2.55 4.84
C SER A 364 -2.51 2.04 5.00
N VAL A 365 -2.30 0.75 4.75
CA VAL A 365 -0.97 0.14 4.70
C VAL A 365 -0.80 -0.70 3.44
N HIS A 366 0.42 -0.67 2.93
CA HIS A 366 0.86 -1.23 1.68
C HIS A 366 2.21 -1.92 1.89
N VAL A 367 2.45 -2.98 1.14
CA VAL A 367 3.79 -3.59 1.06
C VAL A 367 4.38 -3.24 -0.30
N LEU A 368 5.60 -2.70 -0.28
CA LEU A 368 6.36 -2.37 -1.48
C LEU A 368 7.85 -2.67 -1.24
N PRO A 369 8.67 -2.68 -2.30
CA PRO A 369 10.12 -2.60 -2.18
C PRO A 369 10.57 -1.53 -1.17
N ARG A 370 11.58 -1.85 -0.35
CA ARG A 370 12.23 -0.88 0.53
C ARG A 370 12.72 0.33 -0.27
N MET A 371 12.43 1.53 0.24
CA MET A 371 12.83 2.80 -0.35
C MET A 371 14.35 2.95 -0.35
N SER A 372 14.93 3.24 -1.52
CA SER A 372 16.35 3.60 -1.69
C SER A 372 16.72 4.83 -0.87
N ARG A 373 17.94 4.86 -0.33
CA ARG A 373 18.48 6.05 0.37
C ARG A 373 19.81 6.46 -0.27
N PRO A 374 19.78 7.30 -1.31
CA PRO A 374 21.01 7.78 -1.95
C PRO A 374 21.93 8.52 -0.97
N ASP A 375 21.38 9.20 0.05
CA ASP A 375 22.14 9.89 1.11
C ASP A 375 23.08 8.95 1.91
N PHE A 376 22.85 7.64 1.88
CA PHE A 376 23.75 6.64 2.49
C PHE A 376 24.90 6.19 1.58
N ALA A 377 24.82 6.48 0.28
CA ALA A 377 25.84 6.09 -0.71
C ALA A 377 27.02 7.07 -0.77
N ASP A 378 26.79 8.35 -0.48
CA ASP A 378 27.73 9.46 -0.76
C ASP A 378 28.66 9.89 0.40
N VAL A 379 28.73 9.14 1.52
CA VAL A 379 29.57 9.50 2.69
C VAL A 379 30.73 8.56 2.92
#